data_AF-A0A1C6CHZ7-F1
#
_entry.id   AF-A0A1C6CHZ7-F1
#
_cell.length_a   1.000
_cell.length_b   1.000
_cell.length_c   1.000
_cell.angle_alpha   90.00
_cell.angle_beta   90.00
_cell.angle_gamma   90.00
#
_symmetry.space_group_name_H-M   'P 1'
#
loop_
_entity.id
_entity.type
_entity.pdbx_description
1 polymer ?
#
loop_
_entity_poly.entity_id
_entity_poly.type
_entity_poly.pdbx_seq_one_letter_code
_entity_poly.pdbx_strand_id
1 'polypeptide(L)'
;MRIIDFKESKCMHCYKCVRYCDVKAVMIKDGRAEVIEDKCVLCGHCLHVCPQSAKTMASDLDTVKYYIRQGHRVVASLAPAYMGFLQEGTIGQIHEAFRKLGFFDVRETAEGAAAVTGEYAKLLEDGKMENIITTCCPSVNDLIEIYYPRLVPYMAPVVSPMVAHGRMLKKEYGEDVKVVFVGPCIAKKKESTDPRNFDSIDAVLNFNDIRKWMESERISIEDCGDVPFERLEPQVNQLYPVTGGIIHSVLSTKEQKDGYRKLHIHGTKNCIEFCDSLMAGEISGSFIEMNMCTGACINGSAPLDRTVSRFRVKIDMEEKVSREPADRVKLQKMSEGVGLGKQYSDHSTNDLMPTEEQIREILAKTGKRTPEEELNCEACGYSTCREKAVAVFQKKAEINMCIPYMHDRAESLANLVMDTSPNLVMIVDGDMKILEYSAVGEKYFGKSRAEAIQMYLFEFIDTEDFQWVYATHQSIRGKKVSYPEYNLSALINIVYVEKKDVVLATIIDITEQESQARKYYEKKLNTVELAHEVIRKQMTVAQEIAGLLGETAAETKITLLDLCDSLLEEGEKEQGTGSGKRRRGTASAEPGSEAEGRR
;
A
#
# COMPACT_ATOMS: atom_id res chain seq x y z
N MET A 1 -2.98 18.93 -16.26
CA MET A 1 -3.81 17.99 -15.47
C MET A 1 -3.20 16.60 -15.63
N ARG A 2 -2.90 15.91 -14.52
CA ARG A 2 -2.29 14.58 -14.55
C ARG A 2 -3.25 13.58 -15.20
N ILE A 3 -2.80 12.84 -16.23
CA ILE A 3 -3.62 11.82 -16.92
C ILE A 3 -3.73 10.55 -16.08
N ILE A 4 -2.63 10.15 -15.44
CA ILE A 4 -2.59 9.06 -14.46
C ILE A 4 -2.47 9.69 -13.08
N ASP A 5 -3.45 9.41 -12.23
CA ASP A 5 -3.56 9.89 -10.86
C ASP A 5 -3.35 8.77 -9.84
N PHE A 6 -3.05 9.13 -8.60
CA PHE A 6 -2.66 8.21 -7.54
C PHE A 6 -3.51 8.38 -6.28
N LYS A 7 -4.18 7.30 -5.86
CA LYS A 7 -4.94 7.22 -4.61
C LYS A 7 -4.04 6.67 -3.51
N GLU A 8 -3.50 7.59 -2.73
CA GLU A 8 -2.48 7.33 -1.71
C GLU A 8 -2.87 6.24 -0.71
N SER A 9 -4.13 6.26 -0.23
CA SER A 9 -4.65 5.31 0.76
C SER A 9 -4.65 3.84 0.34
N LYS A 10 -4.43 3.54 -0.94
CA LYS A 10 -4.43 2.17 -1.47
C LYS A 10 -3.03 1.61 -1.74
N CYS A 11 -1.97 2.41 -1.72
CA CYS A 11 -0.64 1.92 -2.05
C CYS A 11 0.02 1.16 -0.90
N MET A 12 0.52 -0.05 -1.17
CA MET A 12 1.23 -0.90 -0.20
C MET A 12 2.73 -1.04 -0.50
N HIS A 13 3.33 -0.09 -1.21
CA HIS A 13 4.79 -0.03 -1.47
C HIS A 13 5.41 -1.28 -2.14
N CYS A 14 4.63 -2.07 -2.89
CA CYS A 14 5.13 -3.28 -3.55
C CYS A 14 6.07 -3.03 -4.75
N TYR A 15 6.24 -1.77 -5.17
CA TYR A 15 7.05 -1.31 -6.31
C TYR A 15 6.79 -2.02 -7.65
N LYS A 16 5.69 -2.76 -7.79
CA LYS A 16 5.35 -3.49 -9.03
C LYS A 16 5.22 -2.55 -10.23
N CYS A 17 4.63 -1.38 -10.05
CA CYS A 17 4.57 -0.36 -11.10
C CYS A 17 5.93 0.17 -11.56
N VAL A 18 6.98 0.15 -10.71
CA VAL A 18 8.34 0.56 -11.08
C VAL A 18 9.00 -0.57 -11.89
N ARG A 19 8.88 -1.81 -11.42
CA ARG A 19 9.37 -3.03 -12.10
C ARG A 19 8.86 -3.14 -13.53
N TYR A 20 7.55 -2.95 -13.70
CA TYR A 20 6.85 -3.13 -14.97
C TYR A 20 6.82 -1.87 -15.85
N CYS A 21 7.41 -0.76 -15.44
CA CYS A 21 7.57 0.39 -16.33
C CYS A 21 8.87 0.23 -17.13
N ASP A 22 8.77 -0.21 -18.38
CA ASP A 22 9.95 -0.48 -19.22
C ASP A 22 10.78 0.80 -19.49
N VAL A 23 10.11 1.96 -19.58
CA VAL A 23 10.76 3.27 -19.78
C VAL A 23 11.14 3.99 -18.46
N LYS A 24 10.97 3.32 -17.32
CA LYS A 24 11.29 3.83 -15.96
C LYS A 24 10.72 5.22 -15.63
N ALA A 25 9.51 5.50 -16.12
CA ALA A 25 8.77 6.74 -15.87
C ALA A 25 7.93 6.75 -14.57
N VAL A 26 8.19 5.81 -13.64
CA VAL A 26 7.56 5.79 -12.31
C VAL A 26 8.65 5.93 -11.27
N MET A 27 8.63 7.03 -10.52
CA MET A 27 9.57 7.31 -9.43
C MET A 27 8.96 7.02 -8.06
N ILE A 28 9.82 6.81 -7.07
CA ILE A 28 9.45 6.79 -5.66
C ILE A 28 9.99 8.05 -4.98
N LYS A 29 9.09 8.79 -4.32
CA LYS A 29 9.39 10.01 -3.58
C LYS A 29 8.62 10.03 -2.27
N ASP A 30 9.35 10.14 -1.16
CA ASP A 30 8.81 10.08 0.20
C ASP A 30 7.99 8.80 0.43
N GLY A 31 8.50 7.67 -0.08
CA GLY A 31 7.82 6.37 -0.09
C GLY A 31 6.72 6.22 -1.14
N ARG A 32 6.34 7.28 -1.88
CA ARG A 32 5.16 7.29 -2.75
C ARG A 32 5.51 7.14 -4.22
N ALA A 33 4.69 6.39 -4.94
CA ALA A 33 4.88 6.20 -6.37
C ALA A 33 4.25 7.34 -7.17
N GLU A 34 5.08 8.08 -7.90
CA GLU A 34 4.67 9.19 -8.78
C GLU A 34 5.05 8.88 -10.23
N VAL A 35 4.22 9.31 -11.17
CA VAL A 35 4.51 9.20 -12.61
C VAL A 35 5.25 10.48 -13.05
N ILE A 36 6.37 10.30 -13.75
CA ILE A 36 7.15 11.41 -14.30
C ILE A 36 6.53 11.76 -15.67
N GLU A 37 5.83 12.89 -15.76
CA GLU A 37 4.97 13.23 -16.91
C GLU A 37 5.73 13.36 -18.23
N ASP A 38 6.92 13.96 -18.21
CA ASP A 38 7.79 14.19 -19.37
C ASP A 38 8.45 12.90 -19.91
N LYS A 39 8.45 11.84 -19.12
CA LYS A 39 9.00 10.52 -19.48
C LYS A 39 7.91 9.49 -19.77
N CYS A 40 6.70 9.69 -19.26
CA CYS A 40 5.64 8.70 -19.40
C CYS A 40 5.08 8.65 -20.83
N VAL A 41 5.21 7.50 -21.49
CA VAL A 41 4.58 7.20 -22.79
C VAL A 41 3.11 6.78 -22.67
N LEU A 42 2.54 6.82 -21.46
CA LEU A 42 1.13 6.51 -21.17
C LEU A 42 0.67 5.12 -21.70
N CYS A 43 1.53 4.10 -21.62
CA CYS A 43 1.19 2.74 -22.04
C CYS A 43 0.17 2.05 -21.12
N GLY A 44 -0.09 2.60 -19.93
CA GLY A 44 -1.07 2.09 -18.96
C GLY A 44 -0.67 0.81 -18.22
N HIS A 45 0.48 0.22 -18.50
CA HIS A 45 0.88 -1.06 -17.88
C HIS A 45 0.93 -0.98 -16.34
N CYS A 46 1.38 0.17 -15.79
CA CYS A 46 1.40 0.42 -14.35
C CYS A 46 0.01 0.43 -13.68
N LEU A 47 -1.06 0.72 -14.44
CA LEU A 47 -2.45 0.62 -13.97
C LEU A 47 -2.86 -0.86 -13.89
N HIS A 48 -2.60 -1.64 -14.95
CA HIS A 48 -2.97 -3.05 -15.03
C HIS A 48 -2.27 -3.93 -13.99
N VAL A 49 -0.99 -3.69 -13.71
CA VAL A 49 -0.23 -4.57 -12.82
C VAL A 49 -0.48 -4.29 -11.34
N CYS A 50 -1.10 -3.16 -11.00
CA CYS A 50 -1.27 -2.72 -9.61
C CYS A 50 -2.30 -3.59 -8.87
N PRO A 51 -1.90 -4.40 -7.88
CA PRO A 51 -2.82 -5.30 -7.19
C PRO A 51 -3.86 -4.56 -6.33
N GLN A 52 -3.56 -3.32 -5.95
CA GLN A 52 -4.41 -2.51 -5.09
C GLN A 52 -5.33 -1.55 -5.87
N SER A 53 -5.20 -1.49 -7.20
CA SER A 53 -5.85 -0.46 -8.03
C SER A 53 -5.62 0.96 -7.48
N ALA A 54 -4.39 1.22 -7.00
CA ALA A 54 -4.02 2.49 -6.38
C ALA A 54 -3.82 3.63 -7.39
N LYS A 55 -3.69 3.31 -8.68
CA LYS A 55 -3.60 4.29 -9.76
C LYS A 55 -4.94 4.36 -10.49
N THR A 56 -5.38 5.56 -10.81
CA THR A 56 -6.60 5.81 -11.59
C THR A 56 -6.29 6.69 -12.78
N MET A 57 -7.15 6.68 -13.78
CA MET A 57 -7.07 7.61 -14.90
C MET A 57 -8.03 8.77 -14.67
N ALA A 58 -7.60 9.98 -15.02
CA ALA A 58 -8.47 11.14 -15.05
C ALA A 58 -9.52 10.99 -16.17
N SER A 59 -10.79 10.98 -15.80
CA SER A 59 -11.93 10.88 -16.74
C SER A 59 -12.41 12.26 -17.16
N ASP A 60 -12.77 12.44 -18.44
CA ASP A 60 -13.45 13.66 -18.92
C ASP A 60 -14.98 13.55 -18.87
N LEU A 61 -15.51 12.53 -18.18
CA LEU A 61 -16.95 12.25 -18.15
C LEU A 61 -17.78 13.46 -17.68
N ASP A 62 -17.33 14.14 -16.63
CA ASP A 62 -18.03 15.32 -16.11
C ASP A 62 -18.00 16.49 -17.10
N THR A 63 -16.90 16.66 -17.84
CA THR A 63 -16.77 17.66 -18.92
C THR A 63 -17.75 17.37 -20.05
N VAL A 64 -17.89 16.09 -20.45
CA VAL A 64 -18.83 15.69 -21.50
C VAL A 64 -20.28 15.87 -21.05
N LYS A 65 -20.62 15.47 -19.82
CA LYS A 65 -21.94 15.74 -19.23
C LYS A 65 -22.24 17.23 -19.17
N TYR A 66 -21.24 18.06 -18.86
CA TYR A 66 -21.38 19.51 -18.88
C TYR A 66 -21.70 20.02 -20.29
N TYR A 67 -20.99 19.59 -21.33
CA TYR A 67 -21.27 20.01 -22.71
C TYR A 67 -22.72 19.71 -23.14
N ILE A 68 -23.21 18.51 -22.83
CA ILE A 68 -24.58 18.10 -23.15
C ILE A 68 -25.60 18.93 -22.38
N ARG A 69 -25.39 19.16 -21.07
CA ARG A 69 -26.29 19.98 -20.24
C ARG A 69 -26.35 21.44 -20.71
N GLN A 70 -25.27 21.97 -21.27
CA GLN A 70 -25.23 23.32 -21.85
C GLN A 70 -25.85 23.39 -23.26
N GLY A 71 -26.33 22.28 -23.80
CA GLY A 71 -26.96 22.25 -25.12
C GLY A 71 -25.99 22.30 -26.30
N HIS A 72 -24.69 22.07 -26.07
CA HIS A 72 -23.75 21.91 -27.18
C HIS A 72 -24.07 20.65 -27.99
N ARG A 73 -23.85 20.71 -29.30
CA ARG A 73 -23.89 19.52 -30.16
C ARG A 73 -22.64 18.69 -29.89
N VAL A 74 -22.82 17.52 -29.29
CA VAL A 74 -21.72 16.61 -28.92
C VAL A 74 -21.71 15.39 -29.82
N VAL A 75 -20.64 15.16 -30.56
CA VAL A 75 -20.48 14.01 -31.47
C VAL A 75 -19.47 13.03 -30.91
N ALA A 76 -19.85 11.76 -30.79
CA ALA A 76 -18.95 10.71 -30.35
C ALA A 76 -18.16 10.14 -31.53
N SER A 77 -16.82 10.17 -31.45
CA SER A 77 -15.90 9.42 -32.30
C SER A 77 -15.60 8.08 -31.64
N LEU A 78 -16.35 7.04 -31.98
CA LEU A 78 -16.26 5.72 -31.37
C LEU A 78 -15.09 4.92 -31.97
N ALA A 79 -14.15 4.45 -31.16
CA ALA A 79 -13.03 3.63 -31.64
C ALA A 79 -13.53 2.24 -32.05
N PRO A 80 -13.09 1.65 -33.18
CA PRO A 80 -13.60 0.35 -33.67
C PRO A 80 -13.34 -0.82 -32.70
N ALA A 81 -12.44 -0.61 -31.73
CA ALA A 81 -12.21 -1.54 -30.64
C ALA A 81 -13.47 -1.81 -29.79
N TYR A 82 -14.53 -1.00 -29.89
CA TYR A 82 -15.79 -1.18 -29.17
C TYR A 82 -16.37 -2.59 -29.36
N MET A 83 -16.14 -3.25 -30.50
CA MET A 83 -16.58 -4.63 -30.75
C MET A 83 -16.04 -5.65 -29.73
N GLY A 84 -14.97 -5.32 -29.01
CA GLY A 84 -14.43 -6.13 -27.92
C GLY A 84 -14.88 -5.72 -26.51
N PHE A 85 -15.66 -4.66 -26.37
CA PHE A 85 -16.01 -4.06 -25.07
C PHE A 85 -17.51 -3.78 -24.87
N LEU A 86 -18.24 -3.53 -25.95
CA LEU A 86 -19.68 -3.32 -26.01
C LEU A 86 -20.27 -4.45 -26.88
N GLN A 87 -20.37 -5.64 -26.32
CA GLN A 87 -20.81 -6.86 -27.02
C GLN A 87 -22.28 -7.19 -26.77
N GLU A 88 -22.92 -6.42 -25.89
CA GLU A 88 -24.29 -6.58 -25.40
C GLU A 88 -25.33 -6.09 -26.42
N GLY A 89 -25.00 -6.01 -27.72
CA GLY A 89 -25.95 -5.57 -28.74
C GLY A 89 -25.36 -5.36 -30.13
N THR A 90 -26.24 -5.03 -31.08
CA THR A 90 -25.84 -4.64 -32.42
C THR A 90 -25.28 -3.23 -32.44
N ILE A 91 -24.64 -2.86 -33.55
CA ILE A 91 -24.08 -1.52 -33.69
C ILE A 91 -25.17 -0.44 -33.58
N GLY A 92 -26.38 -0.66 -34.13
CA GLY A 92 -27.45 0.32 -34.04
C GLY A 92 -28.04 0.44 -32.64
N GLN A 93 -28.03 -0.63 -31.85
CA GLN A 93 -28.37 -0.56 -30.42
C GLN A 93 -27.37 0.28 -29.63
N ILE A 94 -26.07 0.15 -29.92
CA ILE A 94 -25.02 0.99 -29.34
C ILE A 94 -25.26 2.46 -29.73
N HIS A 95 -25.59 2.71 -30.99
CA HIS A 95 -25.91 4.06 -31.46
C HIS A 95 -27.07 4.68 -30.68
N GLU A 96 -28.19 3.98 -30.54
CA GLU A 96 -29.33 4.47 -29.77
C GLU A 96 -28.98 4.67 -28.30
N ALA A 97 -28.20 3.79 -27.69
CA ALA A 97 -27.77 3.94 -26.30
C ALA A 97 -26.99 5.26 -26.08
N PHE A 98 -26.10 5.62 -27.00
CA PHE A 98 -25.40 6.91 -26.97
C PHE A 98 -26.34 8.09 -27.23
N ARG A 99 -27.32 7.95 -28.12
CA ARG A 99 -28.36 8.98 -28.33
C ARG A 99 -29.16 9.23 -27.05
N LYS A 100 -29.51 8.17 -26.30
CA LYS A 100 -30.18 8.26 -24.98
C LYS A 100 -29.31 8.95 -23.93
N LEU A 101 -27.98 8.81 -23.99
CA LEU A 101 -27.05 9.57 -23.14
C LEU A 101 -26.97 11.07 -23.49
N GLY A 102 -27.54 11.49 -24.62
CA GLY A 102 -27.61 12.89 -25.05
C GLY A 102 -26.59 13.28 -26.12
N PHE A 103 -25.88 12.33 -26.74
CA PHE A 103 -25.02 12.63 -27.89
C PHE A 103 -25.86 13.07 -29.10
N PHE A 104 -25.40 14.11 -29.79
CA PHE A 104 -26.01 14.62 -31.02
C PHE A 104 -25.85 13.60 -32.17
N ASP A 105 -24.70 12.95 -32.26
CA ASP A 105 -24.42 11.92 -33.26
C ASP A 105 -23.29 10.99 -32.77
N VAL A 106 -23.18 9.80 -33.37
CA VAL A 106 -22.12 8.83 -33.11
C VAL A 106 -21.56 8.38 -34.44
N ARG A 107 -20.24 8.48 -34.58
CA ARG A 107 -19.50 8.17 -35.82
C ARG A 107 -18.33 7.27 -35.49
N GLU A 108 -17.97 6.37 -36.41
CA GLU A 108 -16.89 5.43 -36.17
C GLU A 108 -15.54 6.04 -36.56
N THR A 109 -14.56 5.96 -35.66
CA THR A 109 -13.19 6.48 -35.90
C THR A 109 -12.49 5.79 -37.08
N ALA A 110 -13.02 4.65 -37.55
CA ALA A 110 -12.55 4.00 -38.77
C ALA A 110 -12.69 4.88 -40.02
N GLU A 111 -13.57 5.89 -40.01
CA GLU A 111 -13.64 6.90 -41.08
C GLU A 111 -12.33 7.71 -41.18
N GLY A 112 -11.83 8.18 -40.04
CA GLY A 112 -10.50 8.81 -39.98
C GLY A 112 -9.38 7.84 -40.30
N ALA A 113 -9.53 6.55 -39.95
CA ALA A 113 -8.55 5.53 -40.29
C ALA A 113 -8.44 5.32 -41.80
N ALA A 114 -9.57 5.35 -42.52
CA ALA A 114 -9.58 5.24 -43.97
C ALA A 114 -8.89 6.43 -44.66
N ALA A 115 -9.07 7.65 -44.15
CA ALA A 115 -8.34 8.83 -44.62
C ALA A 115 -6.81 8.69 -44.38
N VAL A 116 -6.42 8.24 -43.18
CA VAL A 116 -5.01 7.99 -42.82
C VAL A 116 -4.38 6.87 -43.67
N THR A 117 -5.12 5.80 -43.98
CA THR A 117 -4.68 4.75 -44.91
C THR A 117 -4.32 5.32 -46.28
N GLY A 118 -5.10 6.28 -46.77
CA GLY A 118 -4.82 6.98 -48.03
C GLY A 118 -3.48 7.72 -48.01
N GLU A 119 -3.16 8.42 -46.91
CA GLU A 119 -1.86 9.09 -46.75
C GLU A 119 -0.69 8.10 -46.64
N TYR A 120 -0.88 6.96 -45.95
CA TYR A 120 0.14 5.90 -45.94
C TYR A 120 0.37 5.29 -47.33
N ALA A 121 -0.69 5.11 -48.13
CA ALA A 121 -0.56 4.63 -49.50
C ALA A 121 0.28 5.62 -50.34
N LYS A 122 0.04 6.93 -50.23
CA LYS A 122 0.84 7.96 -50.90
C LYS A 122 2.32 7.92 -50.48
N LEU A 123 2.61 7.79 -49.18
CA LEU A 123 4.00 7.70 -48.70
C LEU A 123 4.74 6.48 -49.25
N LEU A 124 4.03 5.36 -49.40
CA LEU A 124 4.58 4.13 -49.96
C LEU A 124 4.82 4.21 -51.47
N GLU A 125 3.94 4.91 -52.19
CA GLU A 125 4.09 5.19 -53.62
C GLU A 125 5.24 6.18 -53.88
N ASP A 126 5.38 7.20 -53.03
CA ASP A 126 6.45 8.20 -53.11
C ASP A 126 7.85 7.58 -52.93
N GLY A 127 7.98 6.56 -52.06
CA GLY A 127 9.21 5.78 -51.90
C GLY A 127 10.43 6.55 -51.37
N LYS A 128 10.26 7.77 -50.84
CA LYS A 128 11.36 8.67 -50.42
C LYS A 128 11.92 8.39 -49.03
N MET A 129 11.10 7.82 -48.14
CA MET A 129 11.52 7.53 -46.76
C MET A 129 12.21 6.17 -46.71
N GLU A 130 13.37 6.04 -46.05
CA GLU A 130 14.05 4.74 -45.95
C GLU A 130 13.21 3.71 -45.17
N ASN A 131 12.68 4.13 -44.02
CA ASN A 131 11.74 3.37 -43.20
C ASN A 131 10.53 4.25 -42.90
N ILE A 132 9.36 3.63 -42.77
CA ILE A 132 8.10 4.31 -42.46
C ILE A 132 7.47 3.65 -41.24
N ILE A 133 7.49 4.35 -40.12
CA ILE A 133 6.85 3.94 -38.87
C ILE A 133 5.47 4.59 -38.83
N THR A 134 4.42 3.78 -38.74
CA THR A 134 3.04 4.27 -38.58
C THR A 134 2.90 5.05 -37.27
N THR A 135 2.08 6.10 -37.28
CA THR A 135 1.98 7.06 -36.17
C THR A 135 0.59 7.08 -35.50
N CYS A 136 -0.18 6.01 -35.70
CA CYS A 136 -1.51 5.84 -35.11
C CYS A 136 -1.50 5.66 -33.59
N CYS A 137 -0.42 5.07 -33.04
CA CYS A 137 -0.26 4.78 -31.62
C CYS A 137 0.49 5.91 -30.90
N PRO A 138 -0.18 6.79 -30.12
CA PRO A 138 0.47 7.93 -29.49
C PRO A 138 1.55 7.52 -28.48
N SER A 139 1.42 6.38 -27.81
CA SER A 139 2.46 5.86 -26.93
C SER A 139 3.74 5.46 -27.66
N VAL A 140 3.64 4.99 -28.91
CA VAL A 140 4.83 4.71 -29.74
C VAL A 140 5.44 6.02 -30.21
N ASN A 141 4.61 7.00 -30.57
CA ASN A 141 5.10 8.33 -30.94
C ASN A 141 5.89 8.95 -29.78
N ASP A 142 5.34 8.92 -28.55
CA ASP A 142 6.04 9.38 -27.35
C ASP A 142 7.33 8.57 -27.07
N LEU A 143 7.31 7.24 -27.28
CA LEU A 143 8.51 6.42 -27.14
C LEU A 143 9.62 6.93 -28.05
N ILE A 144 9.30 7.20 -29.32
CA ILE A 144 10.28 7.68 -30.30
C ILE A 144 10.71 9.11 -29.99
N GLU A 145 9.78 10.04 -29.80
CA GLU A 145 10.11 11.45 -29.56
C GLU A 145 10.94 11.65 -28.28
N ILE A 146 10.69 10.88 -27.21
CA ILE A 146 11.37 11.04 -25.91
C ILE A 146 12.66 10.20 -25.81
N TYR A 147 12.64 8.94 -26.26
CA TYR A 147 13.73 7.98 -26.00
C TYR A 147 14.57 7.65 -27.23
N TYR A 148 14.01 7.80 -28.44
CA TYR A 148 14.69 7.49 -29.70
C TYR A 148 14.58 8.63 -30.71
N PRO A 149 14.93 9.88 -30.36
CA PRO A 149 14.68 11.04 -31.21
C PRO A 149 15.36 10.96 -32.58
N ARG A 150 16.44 10.19 -32.70
CA ARG A 150 17.11 9.91 -33.98
C ARG A 150 16.25 9.11 -34.98
N LEU A 151 15.18 8.44 -34.52
CA LEU A 151 14.22 7.73 -35.37
C LEU A 151 13.05 8.60 -35.82
N VAL A 152 12.93 9.85 -35.33
CA VAL A 152 11.88 10.80 -35.75
C VAL A 152 11.76 10.95 -37.27
N PRO A 153 12.86 10.98 -38.07
CA PRO A 153 12.76 11.07 -39.53
C PRO A 153 12.05 9.88 -40.20
N TYR A 154 11.92 8.74 -39.52
CA TYR A 154 11.20 7.56 -40.01
C TYR A 154 9.72 7.55 -39.61
N MET A 155 9.27 8.47 -38.75
CA MET A 155 7.86 8.57 -38.37
C MET A 155 7.04 9.12 -39.53
N ALA A 156 5.97 8.41 -39.89
CA ALA A 156 5.06 8.86 -40.94
C ALA A 156 4.45 10.22 -40.55
N PRO A 157 4.57 11.27 -41.38
CA PRO A 157 4.17 12.64 -41.05
C PRO A 157 2.65 12.85 -41.14
N VAL A 158 1.88 11.94 -40.57
CA VAL A 158 0.42 11.89 -40.60
C VAL A 158 -0.11 11.90 -39.16
N VAL A 159 -1.28 12.50 -38.95
CA VAL A 159 -2.00 12.41 -37.68
C VAL A 159 -2.62 11.03 -37.45
N SER A 160 -3.00 10.72 -36.21
CA SER A 160 -3.72 9.47 -35.94
C SER A 160 -5.18 9.51 -36.44
N PRO A 161 -5.82 8.34 -36.60
CA PRO A 161 -7.24 8.25 -36.97
C PRO A 161 -8.18 9.06 -36.08
N MET A 162 -7.89 9.18 -34.78
CA MET A 162 -8.68 9.98 -33.85
C MET A 162 -8.67 11.46 -34.25
N VAL A 163 -7.48 12.01 -34.49
CA VAL A 163 -7.32 13.43 -34.84
C VAL A 163 -7.86 13.70 -36.24
N ALA A 164 -7.58 12.81 -37.20
CA ALA A 164 -8.15 12.89 -38.55
C ALA A 164 -9.68 12.93 -38.51
N HIS A 165 -10.30 12.00 -37.77
CA HIS A 165 -11.74 11.93 -37.66
C HIS A 165 -12.32 13.16 -36.96
N GLY A 166 -11.70 13.64 -35.88
CA GLY A 166 -12.16 14.85 -35.19
C GLY A 166 -12.18 16.08 -36.11
N ARG A 167 -11.14 16.26 -36.93
CA ARG A 167 -11.09 17.33 -37.94
C ARG A 167 -12.16 17.16 -39.03
N MET A 168 -12.41 15.92 -39.47
CA MET A 168 -13.46 15.62 -40.45
C MET A 168 -14.85 15.96 -39.89
N LEU A 169 -15.13 15.58 -38.64
CA LEU A 169 -16.42 15.84 -37.98
C LEU A 169 -16.67 17.32 -37.77
N LYS A 170 -15.67 18.10 -37.36
CA LYS A 170 -15.80 19.56 -37.22
C LYS A 170 -16.03 20.25 -38.56
N LYS A 171 -15.34 19.78 -39.61
CA LYS A 171 -15.59 20.27 -40.96
C LYS A 171 -17.02 19.97 -41.43
N GLU A 172 -17.55 18.79 -41.12
CA GLU A 172 -18.88 18.37 -41.55
C GLU A 172 -20.02 19.04 -40.76
N TYR A 173 -19.87 19.12 -39.44
CA TYR A 173 -20.94 19.59 -38.54
C TYR A 173 -20.80 21.03 -38.07
N GLY A 174 -19.66 21.67 -38.30
CA GLY A 174 -19.30 23.00 -37.81
C GLY A 174 -18.23 22.95 -36.70
N GLU A 175 -17.39 23.98 -36.62
CA GLU A 175 -16.30 24.08 -35.63
C GLU A 175 -16.79 24.18 -34.17
N ASP A 176 -18.05 24.58 -33.98
CA ASP A 176 -18.72 24.71 -32.69
C ASP A 176 -19.10 23.36 -32.07
N VAL A 177 -19.12 22.29 -32.86
CA VAL A 177 -19.43 20.94 -32.38
C VAL A 177 -18.34 20.46 -31.40
N LYS A 178 -18.78 19.77 -30.35
CA LYS A 178 -17.89 19.14 -29.38
C LYS A 178 -17.63 17.69 -29.80
N VAL A 179 -16.39 17.38 -30.18
CA VAL A 179 -16.02 16.02 -30.58
C VAL A 179 -15.44 15.29 -29.38
N VAL A 180 -16.04 14.15 -29.03
CA VAL A 180 -15.63 13.30 -27.92
C VAL A 180 -15.12 11.98 -28.46
N PHE A 181 -13.83 11.69 -28.27
CA PHE A 181 -13.31 10.38 -28.61
C PHE A 181 -13.66 9.36 -27.52
N VAL A 182 -14.14 8.19 -27.93
CA VAL A 182 -14.49 7.09 -27.02
C VAL A 182 -13.69 5.86 -27.41
N GLY A 183 -12.71 5.47 -26.58
CA GLY A 183 -11.82 4.36 -26.92
C GLY A 183 -10.99 3.80 -25.77
N PRO A 184 -10.19 2.75 -26.03
CA PRO A 184 -9.54 2.00 -24.96
C PRO A 184 -8.18 2.56 -24.52
N CYS A 185 -7.72 3.64 -25.15
CA CYS A 185 -6.35 4.13 -25.02
C CYS A 185 -6.28 5.41 -24.17
N ILE A 186 -5.44 5.38 -23.12
CA ILE A 186 -5.24 6.51 -22.21
C ILE A 186 -4.34 7.59 -22.84
N ALA A 187 -3.39 7.18 -23.68
CA ALA A 187 -2.48 8.09 -24.37
C ALA A 187 -3.19 8.98 -25.39
N LYS A 188 -4.40 8.60 -25.85
CA LYS A 188 -5.26 9.44 -26.69
C LYS A 188 -5.68 10.73 -25.99
N LYS A 189 -5.77 10.74 -24.66
CA LYS A 189 -6.01 11.96 -23.88
C LYS A 189 -4.86 12.95 -24.02
N LYS A 190 -3.61 12.50 -23.88
CA LYS A 190 -2.42 13.35 -24.13
C LYS A 190 -2.39 13.84 -25.57
N GLU A 191 -2.70 12.96 -26.53
CA GLU A 191 -2.74 13.31 -27.94
C GLU A 191 -3.79 14.38 -28.26
N SER A 192 -4.96 14.35 -27.61
CA SER A 192 -6.01 15.38 -27.80
C SER A 192 -5.59 16.75 -27.29
N THR A 193 -4.72 16.81 -26.28
CA THR A 193 -4.18 18.05 -25.71
C THR A 193 -2.86 18.50 -26.34
N ASP A 194 -2.32 17.74 -27.30
CA ASP A 194 -1.11 18.10 -28.02
C ASP A 194 -1.36 19.38 -28.84
N PRO A 195 -0.57 20.46 -28.67
CA PRO A 195 -0.75 21.70 -29.42
C PRO A 195 -0.74 21.53 -30.94
N ARG A 196 -0.09 20.47 -31.45
CA ARG A 196 -0.06 20.13 -32.89
C ARG A 196 -1.41 19.61 -33.41
N ASN A 197 -2.28 19.21 -32.51
CA ASN A 197 -3.59 18.63 -32.76
C ASN A 197 -4.73 19.55 -32.30
N PHE A 198 -4.43 20.83 -32.02
CA PHE A 198 -5.38 21.79 -31.46
C PHE A 198 -6.72 21.80 -32.22
N ASP A 199 -7.81 21.95 -31.46
CA ASP A 199 -9.20 21.97 -31.94
C ASP A 199 -9.68 20.72 -32.70
N SER A 200 -9.03 19.55 -32.58
CA SER A 200 -9.56 18.31 -33.21
C SER A 200 -10.52 17.53 -32.31
N ILE A 201 -10.21 17.41 -31.01
CA ILE A 201 -10.94 16.59 -30.03
C ILE A 201 -11.13 17.41 -28.75
N ASP A 202 -12.37 17.52 -28.27
CA ASP A 202 -12.74 18.32 -27.10
C ASP A 202 -12.71 17.53 -25.77
N ALA A 203 -12.82 16.20 -25.82
CA ALA A 203 -12.72 15.32 -24.64
C ALA A 203 -12.40 13.87 -25.04
N VAL A 204 -11.82 13.10 -24.10
CA VAL A 204 -11.52 11.67 -24.29
C VAL A 204 -12.15 10.85 -23.17
N LEU A 205 -13.01 9.91 -23.55
CA LEU A 205 -13.62 8.93 -22.66
C LEU A 205 -13.11 7.52 -22.95
N ASN A 206 -13.01 6.71 -21.90
CA ASN A 206 -12.79 5.28 -22.04
C ASN A 206 -14.12 4.50 -22.01
N PHE A 207 -14.09 3.24 -22.42
CA PHE A 207 -15.30 2.41 -22.43
C PHE A 207 -15.92 2.17 -21.03
N ASN A 208 -15.12 2.14 -19.95
CA ASN A 208 -15.68 2.09 -18.58
C ASN A 208 -16.37 3.39 -18.18
N ASP A 209 -15.94 4.56 -18.68
CA ASP A 209 -16.63 5.82 -18.42
C ASP A 209 -18.05 5.77 -18.98
N ILE A 210 -18.18 5.28 -20.23
CA ILE A 210 -19.47 5.09 -20.89
C ILE A 210 -20.31 4.03 -20.16
N ARG A 211 -19.74 2.87 -19.81
CA ARG A 211 -20.47 1.81 -19.10
C ARG A 211 -21.02 2.33 -17.77
N LYS A 212 -20.20 2.98 -16.95
CA LYS A 212 -20.63 3.57 -15.67
C LYS A 212 -21.70 4.64 -15.86
N TRP A 213 -21.62 5.40 -16.94
CA TRP A 213 -22.63 6.40 -17.24
C TRP A 213 -23.96 5.75 -17.65
N MET A 214 -23.94 4.75 -18.54
CA MET A 214 -25.12 3.96 -18.90
C MET A 214 -25.76 3.31 -17.67
N GLU A 215 -24.95 2.71 -16.78
CA GLU A 215 -25.43 2.15 -15.50
C GLU A 215 -26.11 3.22 -14.63
N SER A 216 -25.51 4.41 -14.51
CA SER A 216 -26.07 5.50 -13.71
C SER A 216 -27.40 6.05 -14.26
N GLU A 217 -27.57 6.03 -15.59
CA GLU A 217 -28.79 6.44 -16.28
C GLU A 217 -29.78 5.27 -16.51
N ARG A 218 -29.42 4.06 -16.05
CA ARG A 218 -30.19 2.82 -16.24
C ARG A 218 -30.50 2.50 -17.72
N ILE A 219 -29.51 2.71 -18.58
CA ILE A 219 -29.59 2.37 -20.01
C ILE A 219 -28.93 1.01 -20.22
N SER A 220 -29.69 0.06 -20.76
CA SER A 220 -29.17 -1.22 -21.26
C SER A 220 -29.08 -1.17 -22.79
N ILE A 221 -27.98 -1.65 -23.35
CA ILE A 221 -27.78 -1.72 -24.81
C ILE A 221 -28.77 -2.70 -25.43
N GLU A 222 -28.99 -3.85 -24.79
CA GLU A 222 -29.91 -4.89 -25.26
C GLU A 222 -31.36 -4.39 -25.41
N ASP A 223 -31.76 -3.41 -24.59
CA ASP A 223 -33.10 -2.82 -24.57
C ASP A 223 -33.25 -1.64 -25.54
N CYS A 224 -32.18 -1.25 -26.24
CA CYS A 224 -32.24 -0.19 -27.24
C CYS A 224 -32.75 -0.74 -28.58
N GLY A 225 -33.43 0.12 -29.35
CA GLY A 225 -33.76 -0.15 -30.74
C GLY A 225 -32.51 -0.15 -31.62
N ASP A 226 -32.59 -0.89 -32.72
CA ASP A 226 -31.50 -1.03 -33.68
C ASP A 226 -31.56 0.11 -34.72
N VAL A 227 -31.02 1.27 -34.36
CA VAL A 227 -30.98 2.44 -35.24
C VAL A 227 -29.69 2.40 -36.08
N PRO A 228 -29.75 2.08 -37.39
CA PRO A 228 -28.56 1.95 -38.21
C PRO A 228 -27.78 3.26 -38.33
N PHE A 229 -26.47 3.15 -38.53
CA PHE A 229 -25.60 4.30 -38.84
C PHE A 229 -25.91 4.79 -40.26
N GLU A 230 -26.20 6.09 -40.42
CA GLU A 230 -26.61 6.65 -41.71
C GLU A 230 -25.47 6.80 -42.74
N ARG A 231 -24.19 6.79 -42.32
CA ARG A 231 -23.06 7.12 -43.23
C ARG A 231 -21.83 6.22 -43.09
N LEU A 232 -21.41 5.74 -44.26
CA LEU A 232 -20.15 5.12 -44.71
C LEU A 232 -19.72 3.77 -44.12
N GLU A 233 -19.23 2.93 -45.04
CA GLU A 233 -18.61 1.64 -44.80
C GLU A 233 -17.09 1.85 -44.84
N PRO A 234 -16.40 2.02 -43.69
CA PRO A 234 -14.95 2.12 -43.64
C PRO A 234 -14.24 0.81 -44.01
N GLN A 235 -15.01 -0.28 -44.19
CA GLN A 235 -14.58 -1.61 -44.62
C GLN A 235 -13.38 -2.11 -43.81
N VAL A 236 -12.31 -2.53 -44.49
CA VAL A 236 -11.06 -3.04 -43.92
C VAL A 236 -10.45 -2.14 -42.84
N ASN A 237 -10.72 -0.83 -42.87
CA ASN A 237 -10.15 0.10 -41.89
C ASN A 237 -10.72 -0.09 -40.47
N GLN A 238 -11.82 -0.85 -40.30
CA GLN A 238 -12.29 -1.28 -38.98
C GLN A 238 -11.31 -2.27 -38.31
N LEU A 239 -10.40 -2.89 -39.07
CA LEU A 239 -9.37 -3.79 -38.52
C LEU A 239 -8.20 -3.06 -37.85
N TYR A 240 -8.09 -1.73 -37.91
CA TYR A 240 -7.03 -0.96 -37.24
C TYR A 240 -6.75 -1.35 -35.77
N PRO A 241 -7.75 -1.71 -34.95
CA PRO A 241 -7.50 -2.11 -33.57
C PRO A 241 -6.83 -3.46 -33.39
N VAL A 242 -6.79 -4.33 -34.41
CA VAL A 242 -6.14 -5.64 -34.36
C VAL A 242 -4.71 -5.56 -34.90
N THR A 243 -3.89 -6.52 -34.48
CA THR A 243 -2.49 -6.63 -34.92
C THR A 243 -2.41 -6.83 -36.44
N GLY A 244 -1.65 -5.98 -37.13
CA GLY A 244 -1.50 -6.03 -38.59
C GLY A 244 -2.64 -5.33 -39.34
N GLY A 245 -3.62 -4.74 -38.64
CA GLY A 245 -4.79 -4.13 -39.25
C GLY A 245 -4.49 -2.95 -40.16
N ILE A 246 -3.46 -2.16 -39.83
CA ILE A 246 -3.02 -1.04 -40.69
C ILE A 246 -2.37 -1.60 -41.95
N ILE A 247 -1.52 -2.62 -41.80
CA ILE A 247 -0.89 -3.30 -42.93
C ILE A 247 -1.95 -3.88 -43.88
N HIS A 248 -2.97 -4.57 -43.35
CA HIS A 248 -4.07 -5.10 -44.16
C HIS A 248 -4.82 -3.99 -44.91
N SER A 249 -5.13 -2.88 -44.23
CA SER A 249 -5.83 -1.73 -44.82
C SER A 249 -5.03 -1.10 -45.96
N VAL A 250 -3.73 -0.88 -45.75
CA VAL A 250 -2.84 -0.35 -46.78
C VAL A 250 -2.70 -1.33 -47.95
N LEU A 251 -2.52 -2.63 -47.68
CA LEU A 251 -2.40 -3.66 -48.74
C LEU A 251 -3.65 -3.77 -49.60
N SER A 252 -4.84 -3.62 -49.03
CA SER A 252 -6.11 -3.64 -49.78
C SER A 252 -6.32 -2.41 -50.68
N THR A 253 -5.69 -1.28 -50.33
CA THR A 253 -5.84 0.00 -51.07
C THR A 253 -4.81 0.16 -52.18
N LYS A 254 -3.86 -0.78 -52.29
CA LYS A 254 -2.79 -0.73 -53.27
C LYS A 254 -3.24 -1.17 -54.65
N GLU A 255 -2.85 -0.37 -55.63
CA GLU A 255 -2.92 -0.74 -57.05
C GLU A 255 -1.58 -1.33 -57.55
N GLN A 256 -0.46 -1.01 -56.87
CA GLN A 256 0.89 -1.45 -57.24
C GLN A 256 1.69 -1.98 -56.04
N LYS A 257 2.68 -2.83 -56.33
CA LYS A 257 3.56 -3.43 -55.31
C LYS A 257 4.66 -2.45 -54.94
N ASP A 258 4.64 -1.94 -53.71
CA ASP A 258 5.76 -1.14 -53.17
C ASP A 258 6.99 -2.01 -52.80
N GLY A 259 8.14 -1.35 -52.65
CA GLY A 259 9.42 -1.98 -52.29
C GLY A 259 9.63 -2.21 -50.80
N TYR A 260 8.65 -1.91 -49.94
CA TYR A 260 8.83 -1.95 -48.48
C TYR A 260 8.42 -3.30 -47.89
N ARG A 261 9.28 -3.84 -47.03
CA ARG A 261 8.93 -4.98 -46.16
C ARG A 261 7.87 -4.54 -45.15
N LYS A 262 6.88 -5.41 -44.88
CA LYS A 262 5.81 -5.10 -43.93
C LYS A 262 6.06 -5.81 -42.62
N LEU A 263 6.21 -5.04 -41.54
CA LEU A 263 6.48 -5.55 -40.20
C LEU A 263 5.41 -5.01 -39.25
N HIS A 264 4.90 -5.86 -38.37
CA HIS A 264 4.04 -5.43 -37.27
C HIS A 264 4.69 -5.82 -35.94
N ILE A 265 4.75 -4.86 -35.03
CA ILE A 265 5.35 -5.00 -33.70
C ILE A 265 4.31 -4.57 -32.69
N HIS A 266 4.15 -5.37 -31.64
CA HIS A 266 3.23 -5.04 -30.57
C HIS A 266 3.79 -5.39 -29.19
N GLY A 267 3.44 -4.58 -28.20
CA GLY A 267 3.92 -4.71 -26.83
C GLY A 267 5.16 -3.85 -26.57
N THR A 268 5.23 -3.24 -25.39
CA THR A 268 6.26 -2.26 -25.01
C THR A 268 7.68 -2.77 -25.22
N LYS A 269 8.01 -3.95 -24.68
CA LYS A 269 9.37 -4.53 -24.78
C LYS A 269 9.81 -4.75 -26.22
N ASN A 270 8.93 -5.32 -27.04
CA ASN A 270 9.20 -5.55 -28.46
C ASN A 270 9.35 -4.23 -29.23
N CYS A 271 8.61 -3.18 -28.85
CA CYS A 271 8.77 -1.86 -29.47
C CYS A 271 10.14 -1.24 -29.13
N ILE A 272 10.59 -1.37 -27.87
CA ILE A 272 11.91 -0.90 -27.42
C ILE A 272 13.03 -1.65 -28.16
N GLU A 273 13.00 -2.99 -28.13
CA GLU A 273 13.97 -3.84 -28.82
C GLU A 273 14.03 -3.52 -30.33
N PHE A 274 12.87 -3.32 -30.96
CA PHE A 274 12.80 -2.96 -32.36
C PHE A 274 13.38 -1.56 -32.66
N CYS A 275 13.15 -0.59 -31.77
CA CYS A 275 13.79 0.73 -31.87
C CYS A 275 15.31 0.63 -31.72
N ASP A 276 15.81 -0.24 -30.84
CA ASP A 276 17.25 -0.50 -30.69
C ASP A 276 17.85 -1.08 -31.98
N SER A 277 17.22 -2.07 -32.60
CA SER A 277 17.65 -2.64 -33.89
C SER A 277 17.60 -1.63 -35.05
N LEU A 278 16.58 -0.75 -35.08
CA LEU A 278 16.53 0.36 -36.04
C LEU A 278 17.68 1.35 -35.84
N MET A 279 17.97 1.70 -34.58
CA MET A 279 19.09 2.58 -34.22
C MET A 279 20.46 1.99 -34.58
N ALA A 280 20.60 0.66 -34.51
CA ALA A 280 21.78 -0.07 -34.94
C ALA A 280 21.93 -0.18 -36.47
N GLY A 281 20.90 0.20 -37.24
CA GLY A 281 20.91 0.11 -38.71
C GLY A 281 20.69 -1.30 -39.25
N GLU A 282 20.16 -2.23 -38.44
CA GLU A 282 19.91 -3.62 -38.84
C GLU A 282 18.69 -3.76 -39.77
N ILE A 283 17.82 -2.76 -39.77
CA ILE A 283 16.53 -2.77 -40.48
C ILE A 283 16.40 -1.53 -41.37
N SER A 284 16.19 -1.76 -42.66
CA SER A 284 15.97 -0.72 -43.68
C SER A 284 14.80 -1.09 -44.60
N GLY A 285 14.31 -0.15 -45.42
CA GLY A 285 13.30 -0.44 -46.45
C GLY A 285 12.01 -1.07 -45.93
N SER A 286 11.53 -0.64 -44.76
CA SER A 286 10.40 -1.29 -44.08
C SER A 286 9.26 -0.32 -43.75
N PHE A 287 8.03 -0.78 -43.91
CA PHE A 287 6.80 -0.14 -43.41
C PHE A 287 6.32 -0.88 -42.17
N ILE A 288 6.23 -0.14 -41.07
CA ILE A 288 6.28 -0.69 -39.73
C ILE A 288 5.04 -0.25 -38.97
N GLU A 289 4.15 -1.21 -38.72
CA GLU A 289 3.03 -1.04 -37.80
C GLU A 289 3.51 -1.28 -36.37
N MET A 290 3.48 -0.25 -35.53
CA MET A 290 3.92 -0.36 -34.13
C MET A 290 2.79 -0.04 -33.16
N ASN A 291 2.55 -0.94 -32.22
CA ASN A 291 1.50 -0.80 -31.22
C ASN A 291 2.06 -1.05 -29.82
N MET A 292 1.94 -0.07 -28.92
CA MET A 292 2.44 -0.22 -27.54
C MET A 292 1.76 -1.37 -26.77
N CYS A 293 0.47 -1.61 -27.03
CA CYS A 293 -0.31 -2.66 -26.34
C CYS A 293 -0.10 -4.03 -27.00
N THR A 294 0.13 -5.07 -26.20
CA THR A 294 0.17 -6.46 -26.69
C THR A 294 -1.17 -6.84 -27.31
N GLY A 295 -1.19 -7.22 -28.59
CA GLY A 295 -2.46 -7.47 -29.28
C GLY A 295 -3.16 -6.21 -29.81
N ALA A 296 -2.46 -5.08 -29.90
CA ALA A 296 -2.97 -3.79 -30.40
C ALA A 296 -4.13 -3.19 -29.58
N CYS A 297 -4.90 -2.28 -30.16
CA CYS A 297 -5.90 -1.48 -29.43
C CYS A 297 -7.06 -2.31 -28.87
N ILE A 298 -7.36 -3.48 -29.46
CA ILE A 298 -8.32 -4.43 -28.88
C ILE A 298 -7.86 -4.98 -27.53
N ASN A 299 -6.60 -4.79 -27.11
CA ASN A 299 -6.16 -5.13 -25.75
C ASN A 299 -6.18 -3.93 -24.78
N GLY A 300 -6.27 -2.71 -25.30
CA GLY A 300 -6.38 -1.47 -24.52
C GLY A 300 -5.19 -1.18 -23.61
N SER A 301 -5.08 0.08 -23.17
CA SER A 301 -4.14 0.49 -22.12
C SER A 301 -4.86 0.84 -20.81
N ALA A 302 -6.18 1.00 -20.84
CA ALA A 302 -7.00 1.20 -19.66
C ALA A 302 -7.39 -0.17 -19.04
N PRO A 303 -7.33 -0.34 -17.72
CA PRO A 303 -7.90 -1.50 -17.04
C PRO A 303 -9.39 -1.58 -17.36
N LEU A 304 -9.79 -2.62 -18.07
CA LEU A 304 -11.17 -2.84 -18.51
C LEU A 304 -11.60 -4.20 -17.98
N ASP A 305 -12.75 -4.26 -17.31
CA ASP A 305 -13.38 -5.53 -16.96
C ASP A 305 -13.85 -6.17 -18.25
N ARG A 306 -13.02 -7.10 -18.74
CA ARG A 306 -13.32 -7.89 -19.91
C ARG A 306 -13.95 -9.20 -19.51
N THR A 307 -15.13 -9.41 -20.04
CA THR A 307 -15.79 -10.72 -20.06
C THR A 307 -15.23 -11.61 -21.16
N VAL A 308 -14.68 -11.01 -22.23
CA VAL A 308 -14.24 -11.75 -23.44
C VAL A 308 -12.75 -11.62 -23.72
N SER A 309 -12.16 -12.76 -24.11
CA SER A 309 -10.75 -12.87 -24.48
C SER A 309 -10.43 -12.04 -25.73
N ARG A 310 -9.31 -11.30 -25.70
CA ARG A 310 -8.82 -10.52 -26.86
C ARG A 310 -8.68 -11.37 -28.14
N PHE A 311 -8.42 -12.66 -28.00
CA PHE A 311 -8.29 -13.56 -29.15
C PHE A 311 -9.63 -13.82 -29.84
N ARG A 312 -10.71 -13.94 -29.06
CA ARG A 312 -12.07 -14.07 -29.60
C ARG A 312 -12.47 -12.80 -30.34
N VAL A 313 -12.24 -11.63 -29.73
CA VAL A 313 -12.49 -10.33 -30.37
C VAL A 313 -11.76 -10.21 -31.71
N LYS A 314 -10.49 -10.61 -31.76
CA LYS A 314 -9.71 -10.61 -33.00
C LYS A 314 -10.36 -11.48 -34.08
N ILE A 315 -10.71 -12.72 -33.76
CA ILE A 315 -11.35 -13.66 -34.71
C ILE A 315 -12.67 -13.06 -35.22
N ASP A 316 -13.52 -12.57 -34.32
CA ASP A 316 -14.83 -12.03 -34.68
C ASP A 316 -14.70 -10.81 -35.61
N MET A 317 -13.70 -9.94 -35.37
CA MET A 317 -13.41 -8.80 -36.25
C MET A 317 -12.90 -9.27 -37.62
N GLU A 318 -11.96 -10.21 -37.66
CA GLU A 318 -11.40 -10.74 -38.93
C GLU A 318 -12.42 -11.50 -39.78
N GLU A 319 -13.47 -12.06 -39.17
CA GLU A 319 -14.57 -12.75 -39.84
C GLU A 319 -15.69 -11.81 -40.30
N LYS A 320 -16.04 -10.79 -39.49
CA LYS A 320 -17.18 -9.89 -39.75
C LYS A 320 -16.82 -8.66 -40.59
N VAL A 321 -15.59 -8.16 -40.46
CA VAL A 321 -15.17 -6.94 -41.15
C VAL A 321 -14.81 -7.26 -42.61
N SER A 322 -15.32 -6.45 -43.53
CA SER A 322 -15.00 -6.54 -44.95
C SER A 322 -13.50 -6.36 -45.21
N ARG A 323 -12.94 -7.15 -46.14
CA ARG A 323 -11.55 -7.01 -46.60
C ARG A 323 -11.39 -6.04 -47.77
N GLU A 324 -12.50 -5.55 -48.30
CA GLU A 324 -12.50 -4.58 -49.39
C GLU A 324 -11.95 -3.23 -48.92
N PRO A 325 -11.26 -2.48 -49.80
CA PRO A 325 -10.90 -1.11 -49.50
C PRO A 325 -12.15 -0.23 -49.41
N ALA A 326 -12.08 0.81 -48.61
CA ALA A 326 -13.11 1.85 -48.62
C ALA A 326 -13.08 2.63 -49.95
N ASP A 327 -14.26 3.12 -50.38
CA ASP A 327 -14.43 3.83 -51.64
C ASP A 327 -13.54 5.09 -51.71
N ARG A 328 -12.53 5.06 -52.60
CA ARG A 328 -11.55 6.15 -52.78
C ARG A 328 -12.21 7.50 -53.06
N VAL A 329 -13.27 7.55 -53.87
CA VAL A 329 -13.93 8.81 -54.26
C VAL A 329 -14.65 9.42 -53.06
N LYS A 330 -15.35 8.60 -52.27
CA LYS A 330 -16.01 9.08 -51.06
C LYS A 330 -15.00 9.53 -50.01
N LEU A 331 -13.92 8.77 -49.81
CA LEU A 331 -12.85 9.15 -48.89
C LEU A 331 -12.20 10.48 -49.25
N GLN A 332 -11.89 10.67 -50.54
CA GLN A 332 -11.27 11.91 -51.00
C GLN A 332 -12.18 13.10 -50.73
N LYS A 333 -13.49 12.98 -50.97
CA LYS A 333 -14.45 14.05 -50.67
C LYS A 333 -14.54 14.38 -49.17
N MET A 334 -14.48 13.38 -48.29
CA MET A 334 -14.55 13.60 -46.84
C MET A 334 -13.28 14.23 -46.25
N SER A 335 -12.12 13.84 -46.79
CA SER A 335 -10.81 14.33 -46.35
C SER A 335 -10.33 15.57 -47.11
N GLU A 336 -11.01 15.96 -48.19
CA GLU A 336 -10.70 17.15 -48.96
C GLU A 336 -10.63 18.36 -48.04
N GLY A 337 -9.56 19.15 -48.11
CA GLY A 337 -9.36 20.33 -47.27
C GLY A 337 -9.22 20.06 -45.76
N VAL A 338 -9.07 18.81 -45.33
CA VAL A 338 -8.72 18.45 -43.94
C VAL A 338 -7.20 18.30 -43.86
N GLY A 339 -6.55 19.07 -42.99
CA GLY A 339 -5.12 18.89 -42.74
C GLY A 339 -4.84 17.57 -42.05
N LEU A 340 -4.18 16.61 -42.72
CA LEU A 340 -3.80 15.32 -42.14
C LEU A 340 -2.32 15.22 -41.76
N GLY A 341 -1.52 16.22 -42.13
CA GLY A 341 -0.09 16.27 -41.80
C GLY A 341 0.19 16.51 -40.31
N LYS A 342 1.26 15.90 -39.80
CA LYS A 342 1.84 16.17 -38.49
C LYS A 342 3.36 16.09 -38.53
N GLN A 343 4.02 17.05 -37.91
CA GLN A 343 5.47 17.02 -37.69
C GLN A 343 5.78 16.51 -36.29
N TYR A 344 6.73 15.57 -36.23
CA TYR A 344 7.26 14.99 -35.00
C TYR A 344 8.64 15.59 -34.72
N SER A 345 9.03 15.69 -33.45
CA SER A 345 10.23 16.38 -33.00
C SER A 345 10.88 15.69 -31.81
N ASP A 346 12.15 16.00 -31.58
CA ASP A 346 12.91 15.54 -30.42
C ASP A 346 12.35 16.16 -29.13
N HIS A 347 11.86 15.30 -28.24
CA HIS A 347 11.39 15.63 -26.89
C HIS A 347 12.24 14.93 -25.81
N SER A 348 13.46 14.52 -26.16
CA SER A 348 14.35 13.85 -25.22
C SER A 348 14.72 14.75 -24.04
N THR A 349 14.80 14.13 -22.87
CA THR A 349 15.16 14.80 -21.62
C THR A 349 16.64 14.59 -21.32
N ASN A 350 17.39 15.65 -21.07
CA ASN A 350 18.78 15.55 -20.59
C ASN A 350 18.80 15.35 -19.06
N ASP A 351 18.74 14.10 -18.62
CA ASP A 351 18.99 13.77 -17.23
C ASP A 351 20.48 13.88 -16.90
N LEU A 352 20.80 14.40 -15.72
CA LEU A 352 22.16 14.35 -15.19
C LEU A 352 22.57 12.89 -14.95
N MET A 353 23.72 12.52 -15.48
CA MET A 353 24.35 11.22 -15.24
C MET A 353 25.40 11.35 -14.14
N PRO A 354 25.39 10.46 -13.13
CA PRO A 354 26.40 10.46 -12.08
C PRO A 354 27.76 10.01 -12.60
N THR A 355 28.82 10.41 -11.90
CA THR A 355 30.17 9.84 -12.09
C THR A 355 30.26 8.43 -11.49
N GLU A 356 31.28 7.67 -11.88
CA GLU A 356 31.52 6.34 -11.29
C GLU A 356 31.76 6.41 -9.76
N GLU A 357 32.39 7.48 -9.25
CA GLU A 357 32.54 7.68 -7.80
C GLU A 357 31.18 7.82 -7.12
N GLN A 358 30.28 8.63 -7.68
CA GLN A 358 28.93 8.84 -7.13
C GLN A 358 28.09 7.57 -7.15
N ILE A 359 28.20 6.75 -8.21
CA ILE A 359 27.55 5.44 -8.28
C ILE A 359 28.05 4.54 -7.15
N ARG A 360 29.38 4.45 -6.96
CA ARG A 360 29.98 3.64 -5.89
C ARG A 360 29.57 4.11 -4.50
N GLU A 361 29.52 5.41 -4.25
CA GLU A 361 29.04 5.96 -2.97
C GLU A 361 27.60 5.55 -2.66
N ILE A 362 26.72 5.54 -3.67
CA ILE A 362 25.32 5.13 -3.49
C ILE A 362 25.23 3.61 -3.27
N LEU A 363 25.98 2.81 -4.02
CA LEU A 363 26.03 1.35 -3.84
C LEU A 363 26.51 0.97 -2.44
N ALA A 364 27.54 1.65 -1.92
CA ALA A 364 28.07 1.44 -0.58
C ALA A 364 27.02 1.70 0.51
N LYS A 365 26.09 2.63 0.33
CA LYS A 365 24.97 2.87 1.27
C LYS A 365 24.00 1.70 1.35
N THR A 366 23.94 0.86 0.32
CA THR A 366 23.15 -0.38 0.30
C THR A 366 23.96 -1.63 0.68
N GLY A 367 25.18 -1.46 1.21
CA GLY A 367 26.06 -2.56 1.58
C GLY A 367 26.85 -3.18 0.43
N LYS A 368 26.86 -2.57 -0.76
CA LYS A 368 27.55 -3.09 -1.96
C LYS A 368 28.82 -2.29 -2.21
N ARG A 369 29.95 -2.83 -1.79
CA ARG A 369 31.30 -2.26 -1.91
C ARG A 369 32.11 -2.93 -3.02
N THR A 370 31.81 -4.18 -3.35
CA THR A 370 32.48 -4.92 -4.42
C THR A 370 31.51 -5.34 -5.54
N PRO A 371 32.00 -5.60 -6.76
CA PRO A 371 31.16 -6.04 -7.88
C PRO A 371 30.39 -7.35 -7.59
N GLU A 372 30.93 -8.24 -6.76
CA GLU A 372 30.30 -9.52 -6.40
C GLU A 372 29.04 -9.33 -5.54
N GLU A 373 28.94 -8.20 -4.82
CA GLU A 373 27.77 -7.83 -4.01
C GLU A 373 26.67 -7.17 -4.85
N GLU A 374 26.95 -6.83 -6.12
CA GLU A 374 25.97 -6.32 -7.08
C GLU A 374 25.08 -7.46 -7.63
N LEU A 375 24.20 -8.00 -6.80
CA LEU A 375 23.35 -9.16 -7.13
C LEU A 375 22.50 -9.03 -8.40
N ASN A 376 22.18 -7.80 -8.83
CA ASN A 376 21.35 -7.50 -10.00
C ASN A 376 20.02 -8.30 -10.05
N CYS A 377 19.42 -8.54 -8.87
CA CYS A 377 18.24 -9.41 -8.72
C CYS A 377 16.91 -8.81 -9.17
N GLU A 378 16.90 -7.57 -9.69
CA GLU A 378 15.73 -6.82 -10.17
C GLU A 378 14.60 -6.55 -9.16
N ALA A 379 14.72 -7.02 -7.91
CA ALA A 379 13.65 -6.94 -6.91
C ALA A 379 13.16 -5.50 -6.64
N CYS A 380 14.06 -4.52 -6.76
CA CYS A 380 13.78 -3.11 -6.54
C CYS A 380 13.23 -2.36 -7.77
N GLY A 381 13.08 -3.03 -8.92
CA GLY A 381 12.55 -2.43 -10.15
C GLY A 381 13.53 -1.99 -11.22
N TYR A 382 14.83 -2.24 -11.01
CA TYR A 382 15.90 -1.84 -11.92
C TYR A 382 16.71 -3.06 -12.31
N SER A 383 17.15 -3.15 -13.56
CA SER A 383 17.78 -4.35 -14.12
C SER A 383 19.15 -4.59 -13.49
N THR A 384 19.85 -3.51 -13.13
CA THR A 384 21.13 -3.57 -12.43
C THR A 384 21.17 -2.71 -11.17
N CYS A 385 22.08 -3.04 -10.25
CA CYS A 385 22.36 -2.24 -9.06
C CYS A 385 22.87 -0.85 -9.44
N ARG A 386 23.62 -0.75 -10.55
CA ARG A 386 24.10 0.52 -11.10
C ARG A 386 22.96 1.39 -11.65
N GLU A 387 22.04 0.83 -12.43
CA GLU A 387 20.83 1.54 -12.87
C GLU A 387 20.02 2.07 -11.68
N LYS A 388 19.89 1.25 -10.63
CA LYS A 388 19.26 1.68 -9.38
C LYS A 388 20.00 2.87 -8.76
N ALA A 389 21.33 2.83 -8.72
CA ALA A 389 22.15 3.91 -8.17
C ALA A 389 22.00 5.21 -9.00
N VAL A 390 21.99 5.11 -10.33
CA VAL A 390 21.70 6.24 -11.23
C VAL A 390 20.33 6.83 -10.94
N ALA A 391 19.31 5.99 -10.76
CA ALA A 391 17.97 6.46 -10.42
C ALA A 391 17.89 7.11 -9.03
N VAL A 392 18.66 6.65 -8.05
CA VAL A 392 18.77 7.28 -6.73
C VAL A 392 19.44 8.65 -6.85
N PHE A 393 20.52 8.77 -7.62
CA PHE A 393 21.18 10.05 -7.91
C PHE A 393 20.22 11.06 -8.56
N GLN A 394 19.42 10.59 -9.52
CA GLN A 394 18.40 11.37 -10.21
C GLN A 394 17.14 11.62 -9.36
N LYS A 395 17.13 11.20 -8.09
CA LYS A 395 15.98 11.32 -7.15
C LYS A 395 14.70 10.64 -7.65
N LYS A 396 14.83 9.64 -8.53
CA LYS A 396 13.72 8.79 -9.02
C LYS A 396 13.50 7.57 -8.14
N ALA A 397 14.48 7.21 -7.34
CA ALA A 397 14.46 6.04 -6.47
C ALA A 397 15.00 6.36 -5.08
N GLU A 398 14.54 5.60 -4.10
CA GLU A 398 15.06 5.62 -2.74
C GLU A 398 15.94 4.40 -2.47
N ILE A 399 16.86 4.56 -1.51
CA ILE A 399 17.83 3.53 -1.07
C ILE A 399 17.10 2.34 -0.44
N ASN A 400 16.08 2.62 0.38
CA ASN A 400 15.21 1.65 1.06
C ASN A 400 14.38 0.75 0.11
N MET A 401 14.40 0.99 -1.20
CA MET A 401 13.73 0.10 -2.15
C MET A 401 14.53 -1.18 -2.42
N CYS A 402 15.80 -1.25 -2.01
CA CYS A 402 16.62 -2.45 -2.13
C CYS A 402 16.13 -3.49 -1.11
N ILE A 403 15.43 -4.52 -1.59
CA ILE A 403 14.81 -5.54 -0.72
C ILE A 403 15.84 -6.29 0.14
N PRO A 404 16.97 -6.80 -0.40
CA PRO A 404 17.99 -7.44 0.42
C PRO A 404 18.53 -6.50 1.51
N TYR A 405 18.89 -5.27 1.15
CA TYR A 405 19.35 -4.26 2.10
C TYR A 405 18.32 -3.98 3.22
N MET A 406 17.04 -3.88 2.89
CA MET A 406 16.00 -3.68 3.90
C MET A 406 15.78 -4.89 4.80
N HIS A 407 15.93 -6.11 4.25
CA HIS A 407 15.88 -7.34 5.02
C HIS A 407 17.03 -7.39 6.03
N ASP A 408 18.27 -7.20 5.57
CA ASP A 408 19.48 -7.24 6.40
C ASP A 408 19.44 -6.14 7.48
N ARG A 409 18.94 -4.95 7.12
CA ARG A 409 18.76 -3.84 8.07
C ARG A 409 17.69 -4.14 9.12
N ALA A 410 16.58 -4.78 8.75
CA ALA A 410 15.54 -5.15 9.69
C ALA A 410 16.01 -6.23 10.67
N GLU A 411 16.73 -7.23 10.18
CA GLU A 411 17.32 -8.29 10.99
C GLU A 411 18.38 -7.75 11.95
N SER A 412 19.30 -6.91 11.44
CA SER A 412 20.34 -6.28 12.26
C SER A 412 19.76 -5.41 13.37
N LEU A 413 18.70 -4.65 13.07
CA LEU A 413 18.02 -3.82 14.07
C LEU A 413 17.32 -4.68 15.14
N ALA A 414 16.64 -5.76 14.73
CA ALA A 414 16.00 -6.68 15.66
C ALA A 414 17.02 -7.34 16.58
N ASN A 415 18.14 -7.83 16.03
CA ASN A 415 19.24 -8.41 16.79
C ASN A 415 19.83 -7.40 17.78
N LEU A 416 20.11 -6.16 17.35
CA LEU A 416 20.65 -5.12 18.23
C LEU A 416 19.71 -4.80 19.41
N VAL A 417 18.40 -4.72 19.17
CA VAL A 417 17.41 -4.50 20.23
C VAL A 417 17.39 -5.67 21.21
N MET A 418 17.50 -6.90 20.71
CA MET A 418 17.55 -8.11 21.54
C MET A 418 18.84 -8.21 22.36
N ASP A 419 19.98 -7.86 21.78
CA ASP A 419 21.30 -7.94 22.42
C ASP A 419 21.55 -6.83 23.45
N THR A 420 20.95 -5.65 23.23
CA THR A 420 21.08 -4.51 24.16
C THR A 420 20.03 -4.49 25.26
N SER A 421 18.99 -5.33 25.17
CA SER A 421 17.98 -5.46 26.22
C SER A 421 18.61 -5.98 27.52
N PRO A 422 18.46 -5.29 28.67
CA PRO A 422 18.90 -5.81 29.96
C PRO A 422 18.01 -6.94 30.49
N ASN A 423 16.83 -7.11 29.87
CA ASN A 423 15.87 -8.15 30.23
C ASN A 423 16.09 -9.37 29.35
N LEU A 424 15.84 -10.54 29.93
CA LEU A 424 15.77 -11.78 29.18
C LEU A 424 14.50 -11.78 28.31
N VAL A 425 14.66 -11.91 27.00
CA VAL A 425 13.57 -11.97 26.03
C VAL A 425 13.63 -13.30 25.28
N MET A 426 12.48 -13.96 25.17
CA MET A 426 12.33 -15.18 24.38
C MET A 426 11.00 -15.20 23.65
N ILE A 427 10.99 -15.81 22.46
CA ILE A 427 9.79 -16.03 21.65
C ILE A 427 9.64 -17.53 21.46
N VAL A 428 8.44 -18.05 21.70
CA VAL A 428 8.11 -19.47 21.51
C VAL A 428 6.89 -19.63 20.60
N ASP A 429 6.84 -20.72 19.85
CA ASP A 429 5.67 -21.10 19.03
C ASP A 429 4.62 -21.91 19.83
N GLY A 430 3.56 -22.35 19.14
CA GLY A 430 2.48 -23.14 19.75
C GLY A 430 2.91 -24.51 20.29
N ASP A 431 4.01 -25.06 19.78
CA ASP A 431 4.61 -26.31 20.27
C ASP A 431 5.60 -26.07 21.42
N MET A 432 5.67 -24.83 21.93
CA MET A 432 6.62 -24.37 22.95
C MET A 432 8.08 -24.51 22.52
N LYS A 433 8.36 -24.49 21.21
CA LYS A 433 9.72 -24.45 20.69
C LYS A 433 10.24 -23.02 20.71
N ILE A 434 11.49 -22.85 21.14
CA ILE A 434 12.13 -21.52 21.19
C ILE A 434 12.48 -21.08 19.77
N LEU A 435 11.91 -19.95 19.35
CA LEU A 435 12.20 -19.32 18.07
C LEU A 435 13.27 -18.24 18.18
N GLU A 436 13.24 -17.47 19.28
CA GLU A 436 14.21 -16.41 19.54
C GLU A 436 14.61 -16.36 21.01
N TYR A 437 15.85 -15.95 21.25
CA TYR A 437 16.47 -15.99 22.57
C TYR A 437 17.53 -14.89 22.72
N SER A 438 17.34 -13.99 23.69
CA SER A 438 18.28 -12.88 23.97
C SER A 438 19.60 -13.36 24.58
N ALA A 439 20.69 -12.63 24.33
CA ALA A 439 22.01 -12.90 24.92
C ALA A 439 22.02 -12.92 26.45
N VAL A 440 21.15 -12.15 27.11
CA VAL A 440 21.01 -12.17 28.59
C VAL A 440 20.62 -13.55 29.10
N GLY A 441 19.88 -14.34 28.31
CA GLY A 441 19.48 -15.69 28.71
C GLY A 441 20.67 -16.62 28.89
N GLU A 442 21.71 -16.48 28.05
CA GLU A 442 22.92 -17.29 28.15
C GLU A 442 23.59 -17.16 29.53
N LYS A 443 23.54 -15.96 30.13
CA LYS A 443 24.04 -15.72 31.49
C LYS A 443 23.30 -16.52 32.55
N TYR A 444 21.99 -16.71 32.42
CA TYR A 444 21.14 -17.33 33.45
C TYR A 444 20.93 -18.83 33.23
N PHE A 445 20.71 -19.25 31.98
CA PHE A 445 20.44 -20.65 31.63
C PHE A 445 21.64 -21.40 31.04
N GLY A 446 22.77 -20.72 30.79
CA GLY A 446 24.01 -21.34 30.35
C GLY A 446 23.97 -21.94 28.93
N LYS A 447 22.98 -21.54 28.12
CA LYS A 447 22.82 -21.96 26.72
C LYS A 447 22.98 -20.77 25.79
N SER A 448 23.80 -20.95 24.77
CA SER A 448 23.94 -19.95 23.71
C SER A 448 22.64 -19.84 22.90
N ARG A 449 22.45 -18.71 22.20
CA ARG A 449 21.29 -18.52 21.31
C ARG A 449 21.16 -19.64 20.26
N ALA A 450 22.29 -20.11 19.71
CA ALA A 450 22.31 -21.16 18.69
C ALA A 450 21.82 -22.52 19.22
N GLU A 451 22.11 -22.83 20.49
CA GLU A 451 21.62 -24.04 21.16
C GLU A 451 20.15 -23.89 21.56
N ALA A 452 19.78 -22.75 22.15
CA ALA A 452 18.43 -22.52 22.68
C ALA A 452 17.33 -22.62 21.60
N ILE A 453 17.58 -22.11 20.38
CA ILE A 453 16.60 -22.15 19.27
C ILE A 453 16.32 -23.58 18.77
N GLN A 454 17.17 -24.55 19.13
CA GLN A 454 16.95 -25.96 18.79
C GLN A 454 16.21 -26.75 19.89
N MET A 455 15.89 -26.11 21.01
CA MET A 455 15.32 -26.73 22.20
C MET A 455 13.85 -26.31 22.42
N TYR A 456 13.18 -27.03 23.31
CA TYR A 456 11.84 -26.68 23.77
C TYR A 456 11.88 -25.94 25.10
N LEU A 457 10.88 -25.09 25.35
CA LEU A 457 10.80 -24.25 26.55
C LEU A 457 10.75 -25.08 27.84
N PHE A 458 10.13 -26.26 27.81
CA PHE A 458 10.04 -27.17 28.97
C PHE A 458 11.41 -27.67 29.45
N GLU A 459 12.46 -27.54 28.62
CA GLU A 459 13.84 -27.87 29.01
C GLU A 459 14.49 -26.76 29.85
N PHE A 460 13.86 -25.59 29.95
CA PHE A 460 14.35 -24.42 30.69
C PHE A 460 13.48 -24.09 31.90
N ILE A 461 12.17 -23.95 31.68
CA ILE A 461 11.22 -23.46 32.68
C ILE A 461 9.85 -24.11 32.49
N ASP A 462 9.01 -24.00 33.51
CA ASP A 462 7.61 -24.41 33.41
C ASP A 462 6.89 -23.65 32.29
N THR A 463 6.09 -24.40 31.52
CA THR A 463 5.41 -23.92 30.32
C THR A 463 3.94 -23.58 30.57
N GLU A 464 3.38 -23.86 31.75
CA GLU A 464 1.96 -23.68 32.05
C GLU A 464 1.46 -22.25 31.72
N ASP A 465 2.20 -21.22 32.14
CA ASP A 465 1.86 -19.83 31.87
C ASP A 465 1.92 -19.49 30.37
N PHE A 466 2.88 -20.07 29.63
CA PHE A 466 3.04 -19.83 28.19
C PHE A 466 1.92 -20.50 27.40
N GLN A 467 1.59 -21.74 27.75
CA GLN A 467 0.48 -22.50 27.18
C GLN A 467 -0.86 -21.82 27.47
N TRP A 468 -1.04 -21.29 28.68
CA TRP A 468 -2.25 -20.56 29.04
C TRP A 468 -2.39 -19.27 28.22
N VAL A 469 -1.32 -18.48 28.06
CA VAL A 469 -1.35 -17.27 27.22
C VAL A 469 -1.61 -17.62 25.75
N TYR A 470 -1.02 -18.70 25.24
CA TYR A 470 -1.26 -19.17 23.88
C TYR A 470 -2.71 -19.65 23.68
N ALA A 471 -3.30 -20.35 24.64
CA ALA A 471 -4.66 -20.87 24.53
C ALA A 471 -5.74 -19.80 24.73
N THR A 472 -5.49 -18.81 25.60
CA THR A 472 -6.49 -17.80 25.99
C THR A 472 -6.32 -16.46 25.29
N HIS A 473 -5.17 -16.22 24.65
CA HIS A 473 -4.72 -14.93 24.10
C HIS A 473 -4.70 -13.78 25.13
N GLN A 474 -4.81 -14.08 26.43
CA GLN A 474 -4.73 -13.09 27.50
C GLN A 474 -3.28 -12.89 27.92
N SER A 475 -2.86 -11.65 28.12
CA SER A 475 -1.48 -11.36 28.52
C SER A 475 -1.29 -11.51 30.03
N ILE A 476 -0.19 -12.14 30.45
CA ILE A 476 0.28 -12.10 31.84
C ILE A 476 1.25 -10.93 31.97
N ARG A 477 1.03 -10.06 32.96
CA ARG A 477 1.90 -8.90 33.21
C ARG A 477 2.32 -8.86 34.66
N GLY A 478 3.62 -8.75 34.90
CA GLY A 478 4.17 -8.52 36.22
C GLY A 478 4.04 -9.72 37.17
N LYS A 479 3.90 -10.95 36.65
CA LYS A 479 3.81 -12.12 37.52
C LYS A 479 5.18 -12.39 38.14
N LYS A 480 5.25 -12.44 39.47
CA LYS A 480 6.48 -12.82 40.17
C LYS A 480 6.61 -14.33 40.14
N VAL A 481 7.78 -14.81 39.74
CA VAL A 481 8.14 -16.22 39.71
C VAL A 481 9.54 -16.39 40.30
N SER A 482 9.76 -17.53 40.94
CA SER A 482 11.06 -17.88 41.51
C SER A 482 11.53 -19.16 40.84
N TYR A 483 12.76 -19.15 40.34
CA TYR A 483 13.44 -20.31 39.76
C TYR A 483 14.63 -20.68 40.66
N PRO A 484 14.41 -21.56 41.66
CA PRO A 484 15.46 -21.93 42.62
C PRO A 484 16.68 -22.57 41.95
N GLU A 485 16.47 -23.36 40.90
CA GLU A 485 17.52 -24.06 40.14
C GLU A 485 18.52 -23.12 39.49
N TYR A 486 18.08 -21.90 39.16
CA TYR A 486 18.90 -20.86 38.53
C TYR A 486 19.23 -19.71 39.50
N ASN A 487 18.90 -19.83 40.79
CA ASN A 487 19.03 -18.75 41.79
C ASN A 487 18.43 -17.40 41.33
N LEU A 488 17.29 -17.44 40.63
CA LEU A 488 16.69 -16.29 39.97
C LEU A 488 15.28 -16.02 40.52
N SER A 489 15.04 -14.82 41.04
CA SER A 489 13.67 -14.30 41.23
C SER A 489 13.37 -13.34 40.09
N ALA A 490 12.29 -13.57 39.36
CA ALA A 490 11.98 -12.82 38.16
C ALA A 490 10.55 -12.28 38.14
N LEU A 491 10.39 -11.17 37.43
CA LEU A 491 9.11 -10.65 37.01
C LEU A 491 8.90 -11.02 35.54
N ILE A 492 7.88 -11.83 35.25
CA ILE A 492 7.58 -12.27 33.89
C ILE A 492 6.40 -11.50 33.30
N ASN A 493 6.57 -11.10 32.04
CA ASN A 493 5.52 -10.58 31.18
C ASN A 493 5.41 -11.51 29.97
N ILE A 494 4.24 -12.06 29.72
CA ILE A 494 3.98 -12.99 28.62
C ILE A 494 2.83 -12.46 27.79
N VAL A 495 3.05 -12.30 26.49
CA VAL A 495 2.10 -11.69 25.55
C VAL A 495 2.00 -12.54 24.29
N TYR A 496 0.77 -12.82 23.86
CA TYR A 496 0.50 -13.46 22.58
C TYR A 496 0.54 -12.43 21.43
N VAL A 497 1.21 -12.79 20.32
CA VAL A 497 1.36 -11.94 19.14
C VAL A 497 0.54 -12.51 17.99
N GLU A 498 -0.71 -12.05 17.87
CA GLU A 498 -1.71 -12.58 16.91
C GLU A 498 -1.19 -12.67 15.46
N LYS A 499 -0.46 -11.65 14.98
CA LYS A 499 0.01 -11.62 13.59
C LYS A 499 1.03 -12.70 13.23
N LYS A 500 1.69 -13.27 14.23
CA LYS A 500 2.77 -14.26 14.05
C LYS A 500 2.45 -15.61 14.68
N ASP A 501 1.35 -15.71 15.43
CA ASP A 501 0.94 -16.91 16.16
C ASP A 501 2.03 -17.43 17.11
N VAL A 502 2.58 -16.53 17.93
CA VAL A 502 3.69 -16.83 18.85
C VAL A 502 3.48 -16.15 20.20
N VAL A 503 4.16 -16.66 21.24
CA VAL A 503 4.20 -16.07 22.57
C VAL A 503 5.54 -15.39 22.81
N LEU A 504 5.51 -14.12 23.18
CA LEU A 504 6.66 -13.33 23.59
C LEU A 504 6.71 -13.26 25.12
N ALA A 505 7.83 -13.68 25.72
CA ALA A 505 8.09 -13.51 27.13
C ALA A 505 9.25 -12.55 27.38
N THR A 506 9.06 -11.65 28.35
CA THR A 506 10.11 -10.81 28.93
C THR A 506 10.25 -11.15 30.40
N ILE A 507 11.43 -11.58 30.79
CA ILE A 507 11.78 -12.00 32.15
C ILE A 507 12.78 -10.96 32.70
N ILE A 508 12.39 -10.32 33.78
CA ILE A 508 13.15 -9.25 34.41
C ILE A 508 13.71 -9.79 35.74
N ASP A 509 15.02 -9.76 35.93
CA ASP A 509 15.66 -10.16 37.18
C ASP A 509 15.34 -9.16 38.29
N ILE A 510 14.70 -9.64 39.35
CA ILE A 510 14.35 -8.88 40.57
C ILE A 510 14.98 -9.49 41.82
N THR A 511 15.97 -10.37 41.66
CA THR A 511 16.59 -11.14 42.76
C THR A 511 17.17 -10.25 43.85
N GLU A 512 17.89 -9.20 43.46
CA GLU A 512 18.44 -8.24 44.42
C GLU A 512 17.34 -7.48 45.17
N GLN A 513 16.29 -7.08 44.46
CA GLN A 513 15.16 -6.34 45.02
C GLN A 513 14.40 -7.18 46.06
N GLU A 514 14.13 -8.45 45.74
CA GLU A 514 13.50 -9.40 46.66
C GLU A 514 14.40 -9.68 47.88
N SER A 515 15.71 -9.84 47.69
CA SER A 515 16.67 -10.03 48.80
C SER A 515 16.69 -8.83 49.75
N GLN A 516 16.71 -7.60 49.21
CA GLN A 516 16.65 -6.38 50.00
C GLN A 516 15.30 -6.24 50.73
N ALA A 517 14.19 -6.53 50.06
CA ALA A 517 12.86 -6.51 50.66
C ALA A 517 12.73 -7.51 51.81
N ARG A 518 13.28 -8.72 51.64
CA ARG A 518 13.31 -9.75 52.68
C ARG A 518 14.15 -9.33 53.89
N LYS A 519 15.37 -8.82 53.68
CA LYS A 519 16.22 -8.29 54.76
C LYS A 519 15.55 -7.12 55.50
N TYR A 520 14.85 -6.27 54.77
CA TYR A 520 14.10 -5.16 55.36
C TYR A 520 12.94 -5.68 56.22
N TYR A 521 12.20 -6.68 55.74
CA TYR A 521 11.12 -7.32 56.48
C TYR A 521 11.62 -8.01 57.77
N GLU A 522 12.73 -8.74 57.70
CA GLU A 522 13.36 -9.37 58.87
C GLU A 522 13.81 -8.32 59.91
N LYS A 523 14.45 -7.23 59.46
CA LYS A 523 14.77 -6.10 60.37
C LYS A 523 13.53 -5.52 61.03
N LYS A 524 12.42 -5.39 60.29
CA LYS A 524 11.16 -4.89 60.82
C LYS A 524 10.59 -5.82 61.90
N LEU A 525 10.62 -7.13 61.68
CA LEU A 525 10.21 -8.13 62.68
C LEU A 525 11.07 -8.06 63.95
N ASN A 526 12.40 -8.04 63.81
CA ASN A 526 13.31 -7.92 64.95
C ASN A 526 13.08 -6.62 65.74
N THR A 527 12.72 -5.53 65.05
CA THR A 527 12.39 -4.25 65.71
C THR A 527 11.10 -4.35 66.52
N VAL A 528 10.08 -5.03 65.99
CA VAL A 528 8.81 -5.28 66.70
C VAL A 528 9.06 -6.15 67.94
N GLU A 529 9.87 -7.20 67.82
CA GLU A 529 10.20 -8.09 68.93
C GLU A 529 10.96 -7.35 70.05
N LEU A 530 11.94 -6.52 69.70
CA LEU A 530 12.66 -5.68 70.66
C LEU A 530 11.71 -4.70 71.38
N ALA A 531 10.74 -4.11 70.66
CA ALA A 531 9.75 -3.23 71.27
C ALA A 531 8.86 -3.98 72.29
N HIS A 532 8.42 -5.21 71.95
CA HIS A 532 7.68 -6.05 72.89
C HIS A 532 8.49 -6.41 74.14
N GLU A 533 9.79 -6.68 73.99
CA GLU A 533 10.67 -6.99 75.12
C GLU A 533 10.82 -5.79 76.07
N VAL A 534 10.99 -4.58 75.51
CA VAL A 534 11.06 -3.33 76.30
C VAL A 534 9.74 -3.06 77.02
N ILE A 535 8.59 -3.21 76.35
CA ILE A 535 7.27 -3.06 76.98
C ILE A 535 7.12 -4.03 78.16
N ARG A 536 7.54 -5.28 77.99
CA ARG A 536 7.48 -6.28 79.07
C ARG A 536 8.32 -5.87 80.28
N LYS A 537 9.55 -5.40 80.05
CA LYS A 537 10.43 -4.89 81.14
C LYS A 537 9.82 -3.68 81.86
N GLN A 538 9.26 -2.72 81.13
CA GLN A 538 8.61 -1.55 81.72
C GLN A 538 7.37 -1.93 82.55
N MET A 539 6.58 -2.91 82.08
CA MET A 539 5.44 -3.43 82.84
C MET A 539 5.86 -4.12 84.15
N THR A 540 6.96 -4.87 84.15
CA THR A 540 7.51 -5.48 85.38
C THR A 540 7.95 -4.41 86.39
N VAL A 541 8.67 -3.37 85.93
CA VAL A 541 9.08 -2.26 86.80
C VAL A 541 7.86 -1.51 87.35
N ALA A 542 6.83 -1.28 86.54
CA ALA A 542 5.59 -0.64 87.00
C ALA A 542 4.86 -1.48 88.07
N GLN A 543 4.88 -2.81 87.95
CA GLN A 543 4.32 -3.71 88.97
C GLN A 543 5.11 -3.66 90.29
N GLU A 544 6.44 -3.60 90.23
CA GLU A 544 7.29 -3.45 91.43
C GLU A 544 7.06 -2.10 92.13
N ILE A 545 6.96 -1.01 91.35
CA ILE A 545 6.64 0.32 91.89
C ILE A 545 5.24 0.34 92.52
N ALA A 546 4.25 -0.28 91.86
CA ALA A 546 2.90 -0.40 92.42
C ALA A 546 2.88 -1.22 93.72
N GLY A 547 3.71 -2.26 93.83
CA GLY A 547 3.92 -3.01 95.06
C GLY A 547 4.47 -2.15 96.19
N LEU A 548 5.55 -1.40 95.93
CA LEU A 548 6.18 -0.49 96.89
C LEU A 548 5.26 0.67 97.32
N LEU A 549 4.48 1.22 96.38
CA LEU A 549 3.45 2.22 96.67
C LEU A 549 2.30 1.64 97.51
N GLY A 550 1.94 0.38 97.28
CA GLY A 550 0.96 -0.34 98.10
C GLY A 550 1.44 -0.54 99.54
N GLU A 551 2.70 -0.92 99.72
CA GLU A 551 3.33 -1.06 101.06
C GLU A 551 3.38 0.26 101.81
N THR A 552 3.90 1.33 101.18
CA THR A 552 4.00 2.65 101.80
C THR A 552 2.63 3.25 102.13
N ALA A 553 1.62 3.03 101.28
CA ALA A 553 0.25 3.46 101.58
C ALA A 553 -0.36 2.71 102.78
N ALA A 554 -0.05 1.42 102.92
CA ALA A 554 -0.50 0.62 104.06
C ALA A 554 0.17 1.08 105.37
N GLU A 555 1.49 1.31 105.37
CA GLU A 555 2.21 1.85 106.53
C GLU A 555 1.71 3.25 106.93
N THR A 556 1.47 4.12 105.95
CA THR A 556 0.93 5.46 106.19
C THR A 556 -0.46 5.39 106.83
N LYS A 557 -1.31 4.45 106.37
CA LYS A 557 -2.64 4.23 106.94
C LYS A 557 -2.57 3.74 108.39
N ILE A 558 -1.68 2.80 108.70
CA ILE A 558 -1.49 2.30 110.07
C ILE A 558 -1.02 3.43 110.97
N THR A 559 -0.03 4.21 110.53
CA THR A 559 0.51 5.34 111.30
C THR A 559 -0.55 6.42 111.55
N LEU A 560 -1.40 6.72 110.56
CA LEU A 560 -2.52 7.65 110.72
C LEU A 560 -3.62 7.11 111.64
N LEU A 561 -3.87 5.80 111.63
CA LEU A 561 -4.82 5.17 112.56
C LEU A 561 -4.30 5.22 114.00
N ASP A 562 -3.02 4.91 114.25
CA ASP A 562 -2.40 5.04 115.58
C ASP A 562 -2.45 6.49 116.10
N LEU A 563 -2.30 7.46 115.19
CA LEU A 563 -2.35 8.89 115.51
C LEU A 563 -3.80 9.35 115.81
N CYS A 564 -4.78 8.82 115.08
CA CYS A 564 -6.20 9.01 115.40
C CYS A 564 -6.57 8.38 116.75
N ASP A 565 -6.08 7.17 117.05
CA ASP A 565 -6.33 6.50 118.33
C ASP A 565 -5.70 7.26 119.49
N SER A 566 -4.49 7.81 119.32
CA SER A 566 -3.84 8.67 120.32
C SER A 566 -4.63 9.98 120.59
N LEU A 567 -5.26 10.55 119.56
CA LEU A 567 -6.12 11.74 119.70
C LEU A 567 -7.49 11.41 120.33
N LEU A 568 -7.99 10.19 120.15
CA LEU A 568 -9.22 9.71 120.78
C LEU A 568 -8.98 9.35 122.27
N GLU A 569 -7.80 8.85 122.63
CA GLU A 569 -7.43 8.57 124.03
C GLU A 569 -7.26 9.83 124.92
N GLU A 570 -7.00 11.01 124.33
CA GLU A 570 -7.03 12.28 125.08
C GLU A 570 -8.47 12.78 125.38
N GLY A 571 -9.50 12.22 124.71
CA GLY A 571 -10.91 12.57 124.90
C GLY A 571 -11.69 11.69 125.88
N GLU A 572 -11.21 10.49 126.24
CA GLU A 572 -11.97 9.49 127.01
C GLU A 572 -11.45 9.26 128.44
N LYS A 573 -10.92 10.30 129.10
CA LYS A 573 -10.61 10.28 130.55
C LYS A 573 -11.79 10.64 131.47
N GLU A 574 -12.98 10.89 130.94
CA GLU A 574 -14.18 11.10 131.73
C GLU A 574 -15.27 10.09 131.35
N GLN A 575 -15.52 9.16 132.29
CA GLN A 575 -16.67 8.24 132.34
C GLN A 575 -16.54 7.01 131.42
N GLY A 576 -16.34 5.78 131.89
CA GLY A 576 -16.80 5.19 133.13
C GLY A 576 -17.78 4.06 132.84
N THR A 577 -17.25 2.83 132.79
CA THR A 577 -17.89 1.55 133.15
C THR A 577 -19.06 1.02 132.31
N GLY A 578 -19.00 -0.29 132.02
CA GLY A 578 -20.24 -1.09 131.93
C GLY A 578 -20.32 -2.13 130.83
N SER A 579 -19.66 -3.26 131.04
CA SER A 579 -19.87 -4.58 130.46
C SER A 579 -21.21 -4.86 129.72
N GLY A 580 -21.07 -5.28 128.45
CA GLY A 580 -21.47 -6.60 127.96
C GLY A 580 -22.95 -6.90 127.65
N LYS A 581 -23.23 -7.26 126.37
CA LYS A 581 -23.90 -8.52 125.95
C LYS A 581 -24.31 -8.53 124.47
N ARG A 582 -24.03 -9.68 123.83
CA ARG A 582 -24.90 -10.50 122.94
C ARG A 582 -25.35 -9.98 121.55
N ARG A 583 -25.10 -10.90 120.59
CA ARG A 583 -26.02 -11.54 119.61
C ARG A 583 -26.31 -10.89 118.23
N ARG A 584 -26.08 -11.76 117.23
CA ARG A 584 -26.93 -12.18 116.08
C ARG A 584 -27.15 -11.25 114.87
N GLY A 585 -27.09 -11.90 113.70
CA GLY A 585 -27.97 -11.68 112.54
C GLY A 585 -27.19 -11.31 111.27
N THR A 586 -26.84 -12.24 110.38
CA THR A 586 -27.62 -12.80 109.25
C THR A 586 -27.93 -11.82 108.10
N ALA A 587 -27.54 -12.28 106.90
CA ALA A 587 -28.21 -12.10 105.60
C ALA A 587 -28.09 -10.70 104.97
N SER A 588 -27.98 -10.49 103.66
CA SER A 588 -27.99 -11.34 102.46
C SER A 588 -27.96 -10.39 101.25
N ALA A 589 -27.63 -10.95 100.08
CA ALA A 589 -28.11 -10.54 98.76
C ALA A 589 -27.34 -9.41 98.02
N GLU A 590 -26.56 -9.82 97.01
CA GLU A 590 -26.83 -9.64 95.55
C GLU A 590 -28.13 -8.87 95.16
N PRO A 591 -28.29 -8.29 93.94
CA PRO A 591 -27.84 -8.89 92.66
C PRO A 591 -27.51 -7.90 91.51
N GLY A 592 -27.20 -8.50 90.35
CA GLY A 592 -27.69 -8.04 89.03
C GLY A 592 -26.66 -7.28 88.20
N SER A 593 -26.14 -7.87 87.11
CA SER A 593 -26.74 -7.87 85.74
C SER A 593 -26.58 -6.51 85.07
N GLU A 594 -26.23 -6.34 83.80
CA GLU A 594 -26.14 -7.21 82.64
C GLU A 594 -25.58 -6.37 81.48
N ALA A 595 -25.15 -7.08 80.43
CA ALA A 595 -25.35 -6.74 79.02
C ALA A 595 -24.49 -5.66 78.31
N GLU A 596 -23.74 -6.21 77.34
CA GLU A 596 -23.78 -5.85 75.91
C GLU A 596 -23.19 -4.52 75.40
N GLY A 597 -22.13 -4.66 74.60
CA GLY A 597 -22.34 -4.67 73.14
C GLY A 597 -21.74 -3.53 72.31
N ARG A 598 -21.06 -3.96 71.23
CA ARG A 598 -20.70 -3.29 69.96
C ARG A 598 -19.46 -2.39 69.94
N ARG A 599 -18.41 -2.85 69.24
CA ARG A 599 -18.33 -2.88 67.77
C ARG A 599 -17.44 -4.01 67.28
#